data_AF-A0A8T5F7Z5-F1
#
_entry.id   AF-A0A8T5F7Z5-F1
#
_cell.length_a   1.000
_cell.length_b   1.000
_cell.length_c   1.000
_cell.angle_alpha   90.00
_cell.angle_beta   90.00
_cell.angle_gamma   90.00
#
_symmetry.space_group_name_H-M   'P 1'
#
loop_
_entity.id
_entity.type
_entity.pdbx_description
1 polymer ?
#
loop_
_entity_poly.entity_id
_entity_poly.type
_entity_poly.pdbx_seq_one_letter_code
_entity_poly.pdbx_strand_id
1 'polypeptide(L)'
;ISPSSITTGAIIGKVNLVGVKKYDSEKELYTDKKKHHSISNKTNNKYGFILENPKKLRVAIPYSGKLNFFEFQPDEIKNNDIKIDLFEEEHRYMWINHH
;
A
#
# COMPACT_ATOMS: atom_id res chain seq x y z
N ILE A 1 11.07 14.36 2.48
CA ILE A 1 10.60 14.17 1.09
C ILE A 1 9.85 15.43 0.71
N SER A 2 10.18 16.05 -0.43
CA SER A 2 9.44 17.24 -0.87
C SER A 2 8.04 16.82 -1.31
N PRO A 3 6.95 17.50 -0.91
CA PRO A 3 5.61 17.19 -1.40
C PRO A 3 5.53 17.14 -2.94
N SER A 4 6.27 18.02 -3.62
CA SER A 4 6.34 18.06 -5.09
C SER A 4 7.04 16.87 -5.75
N SER A 5 7.75 16.04 -4.97
CA SER A 5 8.46 14.84 -5.46
C SER A 5 7.65 13.56 -5.31
N ILE A 6 6.42 13.64 -4.75
CA ILE A 6 5.56 12.49 -4.53
C ILE A 6 4.66 12.29 -5.75
N THR A 7 4.69 11.10 -6.34
CA THR A 7 3.76 10.71 -7.40
C THR A 7 2.32 10.68 -6.86
N THR A 8 1.42 11.40 -7.52
CA THR A 8 -0.02 11.46 -7.20
C THR A 8 -0.86 10.98 -8.39
N GLY A 9 -2.13 10.65 -8.15
CA GLY A 9 -3.04 10.18 -9.21
C GLY A 9 -2.66 8.82 -9.83
N ALA A 10 -1.88 8.02 -9.11
CA ALA A 10 -1.42 6.72 -9.58
C ALA A 10 -1.24 5.73 -8.42
N ILE A 11 -1.39 4.44 -8.71
CA ILE A 11 -0.99 3.34 -7.83
C ILE A 11 0.52 3.12 -8.03
N ILE A 12 1.28 3.16 -6.94
CA ILE A 12 2.75 3.15 -6.97
C ILE A 12 3.39 1.96 -6.26
N GLY A 13 2.58 1.11 -5.63
CA GLY A 13 3.05 0.06 -4.77
C GLY A 13 1.93 -0.83 -4.28
N LYS A 14 2.32 -1.92 -3.63
CA LYS A 14 1.46 -2.81 -2.86
C LYS A 14 2.06 -3.07 -1.49
N VAL A 15 1.22 -3.47 -0.56
CA VAL A 15 1.59 -3.79 0.82
C VAL A 15 0.58 -4.78 1.37
N ASN A 16 1.00 -5.62 2.30
CA ASN A 16 0.10 -6.54 2.99
C ASN A 16 -0.51 -5.82 4.19
N LEU A 17 -1.84 -5.77 4.26
CA LEU A 17 -2.56 -5.31 5.45
C LEU A 17 -2.77 -6.52 6.38
N VAL A 18 -1.99 -6.60 7.46
CA VAL A 18 -2.00 -7.77 8.37
C VAL A 18 -2.83 -7.55 9.63
N GLY A 19 -3.20 -6.31 9.92
CA GLY A 19 -4.04 -6.01 11.07
C GLY A 19 -4.36 -4.54 11.24
N VAL A 20 -5.23 -4.28 12.22
CA VAL A 20 -5.59 -2.93 12.65
C VAL A 20 -5.31 -2.83 14.13
N LYS A 21 -4.48 -1.86 14.51
CA LYS A 21 -4.27 -1.49 15.90
C LYS A 21 -5.22 -0.38 16.28
N LYS A 22 -5.99 -0.56 17.36
CA LYS A 22 -6.69 0.53 18.03
C LYS A 22 -5.76 1.12 19.09
N TYR A 23 -5.70 2.45 19.15
CA TYR A 23 -4.99 3.21 20.17
C TYR A 23 -6.00 3.67 21.21
N ASP A 24 -5.84 3.22 22.45
CA ASP A 24 -6.72 3.63 23.53
C ASP A 24 -6.25 4.93 24.22
N SER A 25 -5.02 5.37 23.92
CA SER A 25 -4.45 6.61 24.43
C SER A 25 -3.51 7.33 23.44
N GLU A 26 -3.36 8.64 23.60
CA GLU A 26 -2.36 9.43 22.84
C GLU A 26 -0.92 8.95 23.13
N LYS A 27 -0.68 8.38 24.32
CA LYS A 27 0.62 7.83 24.70
C LYS A 27 1.01 6.65 23.82
N GLU A 28 0.08 5.72 23.55
CA GLU A 28 0.34 4.59 22.66
C GLU A 28 0.62 5.04 21.23
N LEU A 29 -0.16 5.99 20.72
CA LEU A 29 0.08 6.58 19.41
C LEU A 29 1.47 7.22 19.36
N TYR A 30 1.84 8.00 20.38
CA TYR A 30 3.16 8.63 20.47
C TYR A 30 4.30 7.60 20.49
N THR A 31 4.14 6.47 21.19
CA THR A 31 5.16 5.41 21.19
C THR A 31 5.40 4.81 19.81
N ASP A 32 4.38 4.80 18.95
CA ASP A 32 4.48 4.31 17.58
C ASP A 32 4.83 5.41 16.56
N LYS A 33 5.18 6.63 17.01
CA LYS A 33 5.52 7.77 16.14
C LYS A 33 6.56 7.44 15.08
N LYS A 34 7.56 6.63 15.44
CA LYS A 34 8.62 6.19 14.52
C LYS A 34 8.12 5.23 13.43
N LYS A 35 7.00 4.54 13.66
CA LYS A 35 6.41 3.58 12.71
C LYS A 35 5.52 4.26 11.67
N HIS A 36 4.68 5.20 12.10
CA HIS A 36 3.75 5.88 11.20
C HIS A 36 4.28 7.23 10.67
N HIS A 37 5.45 7.69 11.13
CA HIS A 37 6.11 8.91 10.66
C HIS A 37 5.23 10.18 10.68
N SER A 38 4.25 10.24 11.58
CA SER A 38 3.35 11.40 11.67
C SER A 38 4.09 12.59 12.27
N ILE A 39 3.87 13.76 11.68
CA ILE A 39 4.33 15.05 12.22
C ILE A 39 3.49 15.43 13.45
N SER A 40 2.19 15.15 13.41
CA SER A 40 1.27 15.41 14.53
C SER A 40 1.28 14.26 15.54
N ASN A 41 1.33 14.62 16.82
CA ASN A 41 1.12 13.70 17.94
C ASN A 41 -0.35 13.61 18.36
N LYS A 42 -1.23 14.40 17.74
CA LYS A 42 -2.66 14.44 18.04
C LYS A 42 -3.43 14.07 16.79
N THR A 43 -4.33 13.11 16.92
CA THR A 43 -5.26 12.75 15.85
C THR A 43 -6.56 12.27 16.49
N ASN A 44 -7.68 12.65 15.88
CA ASN A 44 -8.99 12.09 16.23
C ASN A 44 -9.11 10.63 15.78
N ASN A 45 -8.18 10.14 14.96
CA ASN A 45 -8.14 8.77 14.50
C ASN A 45 -7.49 7.86 15.55
N LYS A 46 -8.28 6.94 16.09
CA LYS A 46 -7.85 5.94 17.08
C LYS A 46 -7.32 4.66 16.45
N TYR A 47 -7.09 4.62 15.14
CA TYR A 47 -6.69 3.38 14.45
C TYR A 47 -5.44 3.57 13.59
N GLY A 48 -4.62 2.53 13.54
CA GLY A 48 -3.47 2.41 12.66
C GLY A 48 -3.47 1.08 11.94
N PHE A 49 -3.11 1.08 10.66
CA PHE A 49 -2.90 -0.13 9.89
C PHE A 49 -1.52 -0.72 10.18
N ILE A 50 -1.48 -2.04 10.39
CA ILE A 50 -0.23 -2.80 10.46
C ILE A 50 0.05 -3.32 9.06
N LEU A 51 1.17 -2.89 8.51
CA LEU A 51 1.55 -3.08 7.11
C LEU A 51 2.86 -3.86 7.02
N GLU A 52 2.90 -4.86 6.13
CA GLU A 52 4.08 -5.70 5.91
C GLU A 52 4.40 -5.82 4.42
N ASN A 53 5.66 -6.17 4.11
CA ASN A 53 6.16 -6.39 2.75
C ASN A 53 5.82 -5.27 1.76
N PRO A 54 6.12 -4.00 2.07
CA PRO A 54 5.91 -2.92 1.11
C PRO A 54 6.75 -3.15 -0.14
N LYS A 55 6.09 -3.23 -1.30
CA LYS A 55 6.73 -3.38 -2.61
C LYS A 55 6.36 -2.19 -3.49
N LYS A 56 7.37 -1.44 -3.93
CA LYS A 56 7.20 -0.39 -4.94
C LYS A 56 7.05 -1.04 -6.32
N LEU A 57 6.09 -0.57 -7.12
CA LEU A 57 5.96 -0.98 -8.52
C LEU A 57 7.06 -0.35 -9.35
N ARG A 58 7.54 -1.04 -10.39
CA ARG A 58 8.54 -0.48 -11.32
C ARG A 58 7.96 0.67 -12.13
N VAL A 59 6.68 0.54 -12.50
CA VAL A 59 5.92 1.51 -13.26
C VAL A 59 4.67 1.90 -12.47
N ALA A 60 4.44 3.20 -12.31
CA ALA A 60 3.22 3.71 -11.68
C ALA A 60 2.01 3.48 -12.60
N ILE A 61 0.87 3.13 -12.02
CA ILE A 61 -0.37 2.86 -12.76
C ILE A 61 -1.29 4.07 -12.60
N PRO A 62 -1.50 4.90 -13.63
CA PRO A 62 -2.44 6.02 -13.55
C PRO A 62 -3.83 5.53 -13.14
N TYR A 63 -4.34 6.00 -12.02
CA TYR A 63 -5.65 5.61 -11.51
C TYR A 63 -6.18 6.67 -10.55
N SER A 64 -7.37 7.18 -10.85
CA SER A 64 -8.05 8.15 -9.99
C SER A 64 -8.44 7.52 -8.66
N GLY A 65 -8.06 8.16 -7.56
CA GLY A 65 -8.46 7.72 -6.23
C GLY A 65 -9.98 7.76 -6.04
N LYS A 66 -10.49 6.87 -5.19
CA LYS A 66 -11.90 6.83 -4.75
C LYS A 66 -11.95 6.91 -3.22
N LEU A 67 -13.11 7.23 -2.67
CA LEU A 67 -13.31 7.28 -1.21
C LEU A 67 -13.30 5.86 -0.61
N ASN A 68 -12.81 5.75 0.63
CA ASN A 68 -12.67 4.49 1.38
C ASN A 68 -11.79 3.46 0.66
N PHE A 69 -11.83 2.20 1.12
CA PHE A 69 -11.27 1.09 0.36
C PHE A 69 -12.10 0.89 -0.91
N PHE A 70 -11.43 0.79 -2.04
CA PHE A 70 -12.05 0.56 -3.34
C PHE A 70 -11.29 -0.52 -4.09
N GLU A 71 -12.01 -1.22 -4.96
CA GLU A 71 -11.42 -2.21 -5.82
C GLU A 71 -10.76 -1.56 -7.03
N PHE A 72 -9.53 -1.98 -7.30
CA PHE A 72 -8.83 -1.63 -8.53
C PHE A 72 -9.29 -2.56 -9.65
N GLN A 73 -9.95 -1.98 -10.64
CA GLN A 73 -10.40 -2.68 -11.85
C GLN A 73 -9.49 -2.26 -13.01
N PRO A 74 -8.47 -3.06 -13.38
CA PRO A 74 -7.66 -2.78 -14.54
C PRO A 74 -8.48 -2.98 -15.82
N ASP A 75 -8.37 -2.05 -16.78
CA ASP A 75 -8.85 -2.30 -18.13
C ASP A 75 -8.09 -3.53 -18.69
N GLU A 76 -8.81 -4.48 -19.31
CA GLU A 76 -8.25 -5.74 -19.81
C GLU A 76 -7.04 -5.56 -20.74
N ILE A 77 -6.90 -4.38 -21.33
CA ILE A 77 -5.98 -4.04 -22.42
C ILE A 77 -4.63 -3.47 -21.95
N LYS A 78 -4.45 -3.11 -20.66
CA LYS A 78 -3.22 -2.41 -20.21
C LYS A 78 -2.32 -3.24 -19.32
N ASN A 79 -1.24 -3.72 -19.94
CA ASN A 79 0.06 -4.17 -19.40
C ASN A 79 0.14 -5.56 -18.75
N ASN A 80 0.74 -6.49 -19.49
CA ASN A 80 1.35 -7.70 -18.93
C ASN A 80 2.38 -7.35 -17.83
N ASP A 81 3.16 -6.28 -18.00
CA ASP A 81 4.19 -5.87 -17.03
C ASP A 81 3.59 -5.45 -15.67
N ILE A 82 2.39 -4.86 -15.68
CA ILE A 82 1.66 -4.48 -14.47
C ILE A 82 1.16 -5.73 -13.74
N LYS A 83 0.58 -6.69 -14.47
CA LYS A 83 0.12 -7.96 -13.89
C LYS A 83 1.30 -8.72 -13.26
N ILE A 84 2.45 -8.74 -13.92
CA ILE A 84 3.67 -9.37 -13.39
C ILE A 84 4.05 -8.72 -12.06
N ASP A 85 4.23 -7.40 -11.98
CA ASP A 85 4.66 -6.76 -10.72
C ASP A 85 3.65 -6.92 -9.56
N LEU A 86 2.34 -6.92 -9.86
CA LEU A 86 1.23 -7.10 -8.90
C LEU A 86 1.10 -8.55 -8.42
N PHE A 87 1.22 -9.54 -9.31
CA PHE A 87 0.90 -10.95 -9.04
C PHE A 87 2.13 -11.89 -9.09
N GLU A 88 3.34 -11.34 -9.22
CA GLU A 88 4.62 -12.05 -9.43
C GLU A 88 4.89 -13.21 -8.45
N GLU A 89 4.45 -13.07 -7.20
CA GLU A 89 4.75 -14.06 -6.15
C GLU A 89 3.85 -15.29 -6.27
N GLU A 90 2.58 -15.11 -6.64
CA GLU A 90 1.62 -16.20 -6.83
C GLU A 90 1.85 -16.92 -8.16
N HIS A 91 2.31 -16.21 -9.19
CA HIS A 91 2.59 -16.82 -10.49
C HIS A 91 3.88 -17.64 -10.52
N ARG A 92 4.94 -17.30 -9.77
CA ARG A 92 6.18 -18.12 -9.75
C ARG A 92 5.91 -19.58 -9.38
N TYR A 93 5.05 -19.84 -8.39
CA TYR A 93 4.75 -21.21 -7.95
C TYR A 93 4.01 -22.04 -8.99
N MET A 94 3.28 -21.42 -9.92
CA MET A 94 2.60 -22.16 -10.99
C MET A 94 3.55 -22.65 -12.09
N TRP A 95 4.71 -22.01 -12.29
CA TRP A 95 5.69 -22.42 -13.31
C TRP A 95 6.70 -23.47 -12.80
N ILE A 96 6.83 -23.64 -11.49
CA ILE A 96 7.78 -24.59 -10.90
C ILE A 96 7.23 -26.03 -10.92
N ASN A 97 5.90 -26.20 -10.94
CA ASN A 97 5.25 -27.52 -10.96
C ASN A 97 4.97 -28.08 -12.37
N HIS A 98 5.48 -27.43 -13.43
CA HIS A 98 5.38 -27.89 -14.82
C HIS A 98 6.77 -28.26 -15.38
N HIS A 99 7.50 -29.14 -14.69
CA HIS A 99 8.71 -29.80 -15.21
C HIS A 99 8.56 -31.31 -15.14
#